data_AF-A0A8B4G8C0-F1
#
_entry.id   AF-A0A8B4G8C0-F1
#
_cell.length_a   1.000
_cell.length_b   1.000
_cell.length_c   1.000
_cell.angle_alpha   90.00
_cell.angle_beta   90.00
_cell.angle_gamma   90.00
#
_symmetry.space_group_name_H-M   'P 1'
#
loop_
_entity.id
_entity.type
_entity.pdbx_description
1 polymer ?
#
loop_
_entity_poly.entity_id
_entity_poly.type
_entity_poly.pdbx_seq_one_letter_code
_entity_poly.pdbx_strand_id
1 'polypeptide(L)'
;MPYANLLLMHRRSRYDAASFISNGERRQDKQYTAVVALGFPRWQWHGIYPELRFKHTVNRSNADYYRYRQNEVLVNLRYRF
;
A
#
# COMPACT_ATOMS: atom_id res chain seq x y z
N MET A 1 11.33 -8.85 -20.75
CA MET A 1 10.33 -9.84 -20.33
C MET A 1 9.28 -9.14 -19.48
N PRO A 2 8.00 -9.54 -19.51
CA PRO A 2 7.03 -9.04 -18.53
C PRO A 2 7.52 -9.36 -17.11
N TYR A 3 7.28 -8.45 -16.18
CA TYR A 3 7.71 -8.62 -14.79
C TYR A 3 6.57 -8.34 -13.83
N ALA A 4 6.57 -9.08 -12.72
CA ALA A 4 5.62 -8.93 -11.64
C ALA A 4 6.41 -8.78 -10.33
N ASN A 5 6.22 -7.65 -9.64
CA ASN A 5 6.76 -7.41 -8.32
C ASN A 5 5.63 -7.45 -7.31
N LEU A 6 5.84 -8.19 -6.22
CA LEU A 6 4.92 -8.26 -5.10
C LEU A 6 5.68 -7.82 -3.85
N LEU A 7 5.14 -6.83 -3.14
CA LEU A 7 5.68 -6.35 -1.88
C LEU A 7 4.58 -6.39 -0.83
N LEU A 8 4.83 -7.13 0.24
CA LEU A 8 3.95 -7.23 1.39
C LEU A 8 4.64 -6.56 2.57
N MET A 9 3.98 -5.56 3.14
CA MET A 9 4.47 -4.81 4.28
C MET A 9 3.50 -4.97 5.44
N HIS A 10 4.00 -5.53 6.53
CA HIS A 10 3.28 -5.63 7.79
C HIS A 10 3.87 -4.62 8.77
N ARG A 11 3.09 -3.62 9.16
CA ARG A 11 3.49 -2.64 10.16
C ARG A 11 2.58 -2.74 11.37
N ARG A 12 3.16 -3.14 12.50
CA ARG A 12 2.49 -3.11 13.79
C ARG A 12 3.04 -1.91 14.56
N SER A 13 2.31 -0.80 14.57
CA SER A 13 2.67 0.34 15.40
C SER A 13 2.08 0.13 16.79
N ARG A 14 2.93 -0.13 17.78
CA ARG A 14 2.56 0.01 19.19
C ARG A 14 2.96 1.42 19.58
N TYR A 15 2.01 2.34 19.62
CA TYR A 15 2.25 3.62 20.28
C TYR A 15 2.30 3.35 21.79
N ASP A 16 3.50 3.12 22.33
CA ASP A 16 3.82 3.21 23.76
C ASP A 16 3.95 4.69 24.18
N ALA A 17 2.94 5.50 23.83
CA ALA A 17 2.82 6.84 24.36
C ALA A 17 1.97 6.76 25.62
N ALA A 18 2.63 6.51 26.75
CA ALA A 18 2.15 6.91 28.06
C ALA A 18 2.15 8.46 28.12
N SER A 19 1.30 9.09 27.31
CA SER A 19 1.02 10.52 27.45
C SER A 19 -0.13 10.65 28.43
N PHE A 20 0.19 11.22 29.59
CA PHE A 20 -0.64 11.52 30.76
C PHE A 20 -1.91 12.37 30.49
N ILE A 21 -2.35 12.51 29.24
CA ILE A 21 -3.41 13.43 28.78
C ILE A 21 -4.58 12.69 28.11
N SER A 22 -4.44 11.39 27.79
CA SER A 22 -5.50 10.64 27.12
C SER A 22 -5.78 9.33 27.83
N ASN A 23 -7.00 9.19 28.35
CA ASN A 23 -7.59 8.02 29.00
C ASN A 23 -7.22 6.68 28.36
N GLY A 24 -6.05 6.11 28.69
CA GLY A 24 -5.76 4.67 28.71
C GLY A 24 -6.00 3.82 27.46
N GLU A 25 -6.46 4.37 26.34
CA GLU A 25 -6.78 3.59 25.15
C GLU A 25 -5.51 3.30 24.37
N ARG A 26 -4.96 2.10 24.60
CA ARG A 26 -3.91 1.50 23.78
C ARG A 26 -4.37 1.45 22.32
N ARG A 27 -4.02 2.47 21.53
CA ARG A 27 -4.18 2.45 20.08
C ARG A 27 -3.15 1.48 19.49
N GLN A 28 -3.58 0.25 19.24
CA GLN A 28 -2.85 -0.70 18.41
C GLN A 28 -3.28 -0.48 16.96
N ASP A 29 -2.46 0.25 16.21
CA ASP A 29 -2.63 0.38 14.76
C ASP A 29 -1.91 -0.78 14.07
N LYS A 30 -2.71 -1.74 13.56
CA LYS A 30 -2.20 -2.83 12.72
C LYS A 30 -2.43 -2.44 11.27
N GLN A 31 -1.38 -2.01 10.58
CA GLN A 31 -1.42 -1.66 9.17
C GLN A 31 -0.83 -2.80 8.33
N TYR A 32 -1.58 -3.18 7.30
CA TYR A 32 -1.16 -4.15 6.29
C TYR A 32 -1.19 -3.43 4.94
N THR A 33 -0.06 -3.43 4.23
CA THR A 33 0.03 -2.88 2.89
C THR A 33 0.52 -3.97 1.94
N ALA A 34 -0.26 -4.26 0.91
CA ALA A 34 0.13 -5.10 -0.20
C ALA A 34 0.30 -4.24 -1.44
N VAL A 35 1.44 -4.36 -2.12
CA VAL A 35 1.73 -3.68 -3.38
C VAL A 35 2.01 -4.73 -4.44
N VAL A 36 1.35 -4.62 -5.57
CA VAL A 36 1.58 -5.46 -6.76
C VAL A 36 1.93 -4.53 -7.91
N ALA A 37 3.04 -4.76 -8.58
CA ALA A 37 3.42 -4.02 -9.78
C ALA A 37 3.63 -5.00 -10.94
N LEU A 38 2.94 -4.76 -12.06
CA LEU A 38 2.97 -5.56 -13.27
C LEU A 38 3.45 -4.67 -14.42
N GLY A 39 4.63 -4.96 -14.94
CA GLY A 39 5.20 -4.26 -16.08
C GLY A 39 5.13 -5.11 -17.33
N PHE A 40 4.64 -4.52 -18.43
CA PHE A 40 4.57 -5.18 -19.74
C PHE A 40 5.49 -4.49 -20.77
N PRO A 41 6.83 -4.52 -20.59
CA PRO A 41 7.75 -3.93 -21.56
C PRO A 41 7.73 -4.63 -22.93
N ARG A 42 7.15 -5.84 -23.01
CA ARG A 42 6.97 -6.55 -24.30
C ARG A 42 5.78 -5.99 -25.11
N TRP A 43 4.87 -5.27 -24.47
CA TRP A 43 3.80 -4.46 -25.10
C TRP A 43 4.27 -3.03 -25.36
N GLN A 44 5.58 -2.83 -25.49
CA GLN A 44 6.16 -1.58 -25.94
C GLN A 44 5.67 -1.27 -27.35
N TRP A 45 4.85 -0.24 -27.48
CA TRP A 45 4.51 0.38 -28.76
C TRP A 45 5.10 1.78 -28.76
N HIS A 46 5.99 2.08 -29.72
CA HIS A 46 6.66 3.38 -29.83
C HIS A 46 7.46 3.83 -28.57
N GLY A 47 8.06 2.89 -27.82
CA GLY A 47 8.81 3.25 -26.60
C GLY A 47 7.95 3.50 -25.36
N ILE A 48 6.63 3.40 -25.49
CA ILE A 48 5.67 3.50 -24.39
C ILE A 48 5.31 2.09 -23.94
N TYR A 49 5.45 1.82 -22.64
CA TYR A 49 4.93 0.59 -22.04
C TYR A 49 4.08 0.87 -20.81
N PRO A 50 3.00 0.10 -20.60
CA PRO A 50 2.18 0.20 -19.41
C PRO A 50 2.84 -0.54 -18.23
N GLU A 51 2.78 0.10 -17.07
CA GLU A 51 3.15 -0.43 -15.77
C GLU A 51 1.96 -0.23 -14.83
N LEU A 52 1.31 -1.33 -14.45
CA LEU A 52 0.17 -1.32 -13.54
C LEU A 52 0.67 -1.54 -12.12
N ARG A 53 0.29 -0.67 -11.18
CA ARG A 53 0.66 -0.79 -9.78
C ARG A 53 -0.58 -0.71 -8.89
N PHE A 54 -0.90 -1.81 -8.24
CA PHE A 54 -2.00 -1.92 -7.28
C PHE A 54 -1.42 -1.81 -5.87
N LYS A 55 -1.98 -0.93 -5.05
CA LYS A 55 -1.64 -0.80 -3.62
C LYS A 55 -2.91 -0.97 -2.79
N HIS A 56 -2.94 -2.02 -1.99
CA HIS A 56 -4.00 -2.34 -1.06
C HIS A 56 -3.50 -2.07 0.36
N THR A 57 -4.01 -1.02 1.00
CA THR A 57 -3.69 -0.71 2.40
C THR A 57 -4.91 -0.93 3.28
N VAL A 58 -4.76 -1.81 4.26
CA VAL A 58 -5.75 -2.08 5.29
C VAL A 58 -5.19 -1.59 6.61
N ASN A 59 -5.80 -0.55 7.18
CA ASN A 59 -5.52 -0.18 8.55
C ASN A 59 -6.60 -0.76 9.46
N ARG A 60 -6.17 -1.55 10.45
CA ARG A 60 -7.04 -2.10 11.50
C ARG A 60 -6.62 -1.43 12.82
N SER A 61 -7.16 -0.24 13.05
CA SER A 61 -7.10 0.48 14.33
C SER A 61 -8.19 -0.05 15.25
N ASN A 62 -7.92 -0.12 16.56
CA ASN A 62 -8.84 -0.65 17.57
C ASN A 62 -10.11 0.21 17.82
N ALA A 63 -10.28 1.32 17.10
CA ALA A 63 -11.51 2.10 17.13
C ALA A 63 -12.54 1.39 16.25
N ASP A 64 -13.52 0.75 16.89
CA ASP A 64 -14.61 -0.07 16.32
C ASP A 64 -15.33 0.53 15.10
N TYR A 65 -15.17 1.84 14.84
CA TYR A 65 -15.94 2.60 13.86
C TYR A 65 -15.23 2.97 12.54
N TYR A 66 -13.91 2.78 12.41
CA TYR A 66 -13.18 3.25 11.21
C TYR A 66 -12.20 2.20 10.67
N ARG A 67 -12.73 1.18 9.97
CA ARG A 67 -11.93 0.36 9.07
C ARG A 67 -11.56 1.18 7.84
N TYR A 68 -10.44 1.89 7.91
CA TYR A 68 -9.90 2.60 6.75
C TYR A 68 -9.24 1.59 5.79
N ARG A 69 -9.95 1.26 4.71
CA ARG A 69 -9.46 0.42 3.62
C ARG A 69 -9.20 1.32 2.42
N GLN A 70 -7.94 1.53 2.10
CA GLN A 70 -7.53 2.34 0.95
C GLN A 70 -7.06 1.39 -0.17
N ASN A 71 -7.85 1.32 -1.23
CA ASN A 71 -7.50 0.61 -2.45
C ASN A 71 -7.04 1.66 -3.46
N GLU A 72 -5.76 1.65 -3.80
CA GLU A 72 -5.21 2.54 -4.80
C GLU A 72 -4.75 1.72 -6.00
N VAL A 73 -5.19 2.13 -7.18
CA VAL A 73 -4.74 1.57 -8.45
C VAL A 73 -4.04 2.68 -9.20
N LEU A 74 -2.76 2.48 -9.47
CA LEU A 74 -1.95 3.40 -10.26
C LEU A 74 -1.64 2.76 -11.60
N VAL A 75 -1.97 3.46 -12.67
CA VAL A 75 -1.57 3.09 -14.03
C VAL A 75 -0.45 4.05 -14.42
N ASN A 76 0.74 3.52 -14.62
CA ASN A 76 1.90 4.29 -15.06
C ASN A 76 2.17 3.96 -16.52
N LEU A 77 2.25 4.96 -17.38
CA LEU A 77 2.82 4.80 -18.72
C LEU A 77 4.25 5.30 -18.66
N ARG A 78 5.21 4.41 -18.86
CA ARG A 78 6.62 4.80 -18.93
C ARG A 78 7.02 4.90 -20.39
N TYR A 79 7.57 6.06 -20.72
CA TYR A 79 8.14 6.35 -22.03
C TYR A 79 9.66 6.25 -21.95
N ARG A 80 10.25 5.46 -22.83
CA ARG A 80 11.69 5.30 -22.95
C ARG A 80 12.08 5.77 -24.36
N PHE A 81 12.77 6.90 -24.43
CA PHE A 81 13.38 7.46 -25.64
C PHE A 81 14.62 6.66 -26.01
#